data_AF-Q328N5-F1
#
_entry.id   AF-Q328N5-F1
#
_cell.length_a   1.000
_cell.length_b   1.000
_cell.length_c   1.000
_cell.angle_alpha   90.00
_cell.angle_beta   90.00
_cell.angle_gamma   90.00
#
_symmetry.space_group_name_H-M   'P 1'
#
loop_
_entity.id
_entity.type
_entity.pdbx_description
1 polymer ?
#
loop_
_entity_poly.entity_id
_entity_poly.type
_entity_poly.pdbx_seq_one_letter_code
_entity_poly.pdbx_strand_id
1 'polypeptide(L)'
;MPRGLELLIAQTILQGFDAQYGRFLEVTSGAQQRFEQADWHAVQQAMKNRIHLYDHHVGLVVEQLRCITNGQSTDAEFLLRVKEHYTRLLPDYPRFEIAESFFNSVYCRLFDHRSLTPERLFIFSSQPERRFRTIPRPLAKDFYPEHGWEALLMRVLSDLPLRLPWQNKSRDINYIIRHLTETLGPENLSESHLQVANELFYRNKAAWLVGKLITPSGTLPFLLPIHQTDDGELFIDTCLTTTAEASIVFGFARSYFMVYAPLPAALVEWLREILPGKTTAELYMAIGCQKHAKTESYREYLVYLQGCNEQFIEAPGIRGMVMLVFTLPGFDRVFKVIKDRFAPQKEMSAAHVRACYQLVKEHDRVGRMADTQEFENFVLEKRHISPALMELLLQEAAEKITDLGEQIVIRHLYIERRMVPLNIWLEQVEGQQLRDAIEEYGNAIRQLAAANIFPGDMLFKNFGVTRHGRVVFYDYDEICYMTEVNFRDIPPPRYPEDELASEPWYSVSPGDVFPEEFRHWLCADPRIGPLFEEMHADLFRTDYWRALQNRIREGHVEDVYAYRRRQRFSVLYGEMLF
;
A
#
# COMPACT_ATOMS: atom_id res chain seq x y z
N MET A 1 -3.46 -47.14 3.73
CA MET A 1 -2.12 -46.63 4.12
C MET A 1 -2.28 -45.21 4.65
N PRO A 2 -2.45 -44.99 5.96
CA PRO A 2 -2.71 -43.64 6.52
C PRO A 2 -1.62 -42.62 6.15
N ARG A 3 -0.35 -43.05 6.19
CA ARG A 3 0.81 -42.23 5.79
C ARG A 3 0.80 -41.78 4.32
N GLY A 4 0.18 -42.55 3.43
CA GLY A 4 0.07 -42.19 2.01
C GLY A 4 -0.89 -41.03 1.79
N LEU A 5 -1.97 -40.97 2.57
CA LEU A 5 -2.94 -39.87 2.53
C LEU A 5 -2.32 -38.59 3.06
N GLU A 6 -1.60 -38.65 4.19
CA GLU A 6 -0.92 -37.49 4.79
C GLU A 6 0.08 -36.83 3.82
N LEU A 7 0.91 -37.63 3.15
CA LEU A 7 1.85 -37.14 2.14
C LEU A 7 1.13 -36.59 0.90
N LEU A 8 0.03 -37.23 0.46
CA LEU A 8 -0.77 -36.73 -0.65
C LEU A 8 -1.31 -35.33 -0.34
N ILE A 9 -1.87 -35.10 0.85
CA ILE A 9 -2.37 -33.77 1.25
C ILE A 9 -1.24 -32.73 1.26
N ALA A 10 -0.06 -33.07 1.80
CA ALA A 10 1.09 -32.18 1.77
C ALA A 10 1.51 -31.80 0.33
N GLN A 11 1.54 -32.78 -0.58
CA GLN A 11 1.82 -32.53 -2.00
C GLN A 11 0.73 -31.70 -2.68
N THR A 12 -0.55 -31.92 -2.37
CA THR A 12 -1.67 -31.13 -2.91
C THR A 12 -1.56 -29.66 -2.50
N ILE A 13 -1.23 -29.38 -1.23
CA ILE A 13 -1.03 -28.00 -0.76
C ILE A 13 0.15 -27.35 -1.50
N LEU A 14 1.26 -28.08 -1.67
CA LEU A 14 2.45 -27.55 -2.33
C LEU A 14 2.21 -27.31 -3.83
N GLN A 15 1.52 -28.22 -4.50
CA GLN A 15 1.09 -28.07 -5.89
C GLN A 15 0.16 -26.87 -6.06
N GLY A 16 -0.75 -26.64 -5.12
CA GLY A 16 -1.61 -25.47 -5.10
C GLY A 16 -0.82 -24.16 -5.03
N PHE A 17 0.25 -24.14 -4.24
CA PHE A 17 1.17 -23.00 -4.19
C PHE A 17 1.94 -22.82 -5.50
N ASP A 18 2.49 -23.89 -6.09
CA ASP A 18 3.17 -23.83 -7.40
C ASP A 18 2.25 -23.22 -8.48
N ALA A 19 1.01 -23.67 -8.56
CA ALA A 19 0.02 -23.13 -9.49
C ALA A 19 -0.28 -21.66 -9.21
N GLN A 20 -0.52 -21.30 -7.94
CA GLN A 20 -0.81 -19.93 -7.53
C GLN A 20 0.32 -18.98 -7.93
N TYR A 21 1.56 -19.32 -7.62
CA TYR A 21 2.71 -18.46 -7.88
C TYR A 21 3.04 -18.42 -9.38
N GLY A 22 2.86 -19.52 -10.10
CA GLY A 22 2.95 -19.55 -11.57
C GLY A 22 1.99 -18.56 -12.21
N ARG A 23 0.71 -18.57 -11.82
CA ARG A 23 -0.29 -17.59 -12.29
C ARG A 23 0.06 -16.15 -11.87
N PHE A 24 0.59 -15.97 -10.66
CA PHE A 24 1.01 -14.64 -10.19
C PHE A 24 2.10 -14.05 -11.08
N LEU A 25 3.07 -14.88 -11.50
CA LEU A 25 4.13 -14.49 -12.42
C LEU A 25 3.60 -14.21 -13.83
N GLU A 26 2.66 -15.01 -14.36
CA GLU A 26 2.03 -14.78 -15.68
C GLU A 26 1.27 -13.45 -15.74
N VAL A 27 0.46 -13.14 -14.72
CA VAL A 27 -0.25 -11.85 -14.64
C VAL A 27 0.76 -10.71 -14.59
N THR A 28 1.84 -10.88 -13.83
CA THR A 28 2.88 -9.86 -13.66
C THR A 28 3.70 -9.63 -14.93
N SER A 29 4.07 -10.68 -15.67
CA SER A 29 4.84 -10.56 -16.92
C SER A 29 4.09 -9.81 -18.02
N GLY A 30 2.75 -9.83 -17.99
CA GLY A 30 1.94 -9.04 -18.92
C GLY A 30 1.98 -7.52 -18.67
N ALA A 31 2.63 -7.03 -17.62
CA ALA A 31 2.66 -5.61 -17.28
C ALA A 31 3.36 -4.76 -18.33
N GLN A 32 4.44 -5.28 -18.94
CA GLN A 32 5.14 -4.60 -20.03
C GLN A 32 4.20 -4.30 -21.20
N GLN A 33 3.45 -5.30 -21.67
CA GLN A 33 2.54 -5.12 -22.81
C GLN A 33 1.44 -4.11 -22.50
N ARG A 34 0.86 -4.15 -21.30
CA ARG A 34 -0.18 -3.19 -20.88
C ARG A 34 0.35 -1.76 -20.82
N PHE A 35 1.58 -1.58 -20.33
CA PHE A 35 2.27 -0.30 -20.33
C PHE A 35 2.55 0.19 -21.75
N GLU A 36 3.09 -0.66 -22.63
CA GLU A 36 3.40 -0.29 -24.02
C GLU A 36 2.15 0.09 -24.83
N GLN A 37 1.01 -0.53 -24.54
CA GLN A 37 -0.28 -0.27 -25.20
C GLN A 37 -1.05 0.92 -24.61
N ALA A 38 -0.53 1.57 -23.57
CA ALA A 38 -1.22 2.62 -22.82
C ALA A 38 -2.62 2.18 -22.28
N ASP A 39 -2.83 0.88 -22.05
CA ASP A 39 -4.11 0.36 -21.56
C ASP A 39 -4.17 0.42 -20.02
N TRP A 40 -4.36 1.63 -19.52
CA TRP A 40 -4.34 1.93 -18.09
C TRP A 40 -5.48 1.25 -17.31
N HIS A 41 -6.63 1.04 -17.96
CA HIS A 41 -7.74 0.28 -17.39
C HIS A 41 -7.37 -1.19 -17.21
N ALA A 42 -6.72 -1.81 -18.20
CA ALA A 42 -6.19 -3.16 -18.05
C ALA A 42 -5.09 -3.25 -16.98
N VAL A 43 -4.27 -2.21 -16.80
CA VAL A 43 -3.28 -2.17 -15.70
C VAL A 43 -3.98 -2.25 -14.33
N GLN A 44 -5.00 -1.42 -14.10
CA GLN A 44 -5.75 -1.43 -12.84
C GLN A 44 -6.51 -2.75 -12.65
N GLN A 45 -7.17 -3.28 -13.69
CA GLN A 45 -7.86 -4.56 -13.61
C GLN A 45 -6.91 -5.73 -13.34
N ALA A 46 -5.71 -5.73 -13.94
CA ALA A 46 -4.70 -6.75 -13.67
C ALA A 46 -4.24 -6.73 -12.20
N MET A 47 -4.18 -5.55 -11.57
CA MET A 47 -3.86 -5.42 -10.15
C MET A 47 -4.92 -6.10 -9.27
N LYS A 48 -6.21 -5.86 -9.55
CA LYS A 48 -7.34 -6.51 -8.88
C LYS A 48 -7.29 -8.02 -9.03
N ASN A 49 -7.12 -8.50 -10.27
CA ASN A 49 -7.02 -9.94 -10.55
C ASN A 49 -5.87 -10.60 -9.78
N ARG A 50 -4.70 -9.93 -9.70
CA ARG A 50 -3.52 -10.42 -8.96
C ARG A 50 -3.80 -10.49 -7.45
N ILE A 51 -4.59 -9.58 -6.88
CA ILE A 51 -5.01 -9.57 -5.47
C ILE A 51 -5.87 -10.80 -5.14
N HIS A 52 -6.84 -11.16 -5.99
CA HIS A 52 -7.74 -12.31 -5.76
C HIS A 52 -7.09 -13.67 -5.99
N LEU A 53 -6.01 -13.71 -6.76
CA LEU A 53 -5.39 -14.94 -7.25
C LEU A 53 -4.96 -15.90 -6.14
N TYR A 54 -4.45 -15.36 -5.04
CA TYR A 54 -4.00 -16.16 -3.90
C TYR A 54 -5.18 -16.84 -3.20
N ASP A 55 -6.22 -16.07 -2.84
CA ASP A 55 -7.38 -16.59 -2.12
C ASP A 55 -8.16 -17.59 -2.97
N HIS A 56 -8.20 -17.41 -4.30
CA HIS A 56 -8.78 -18.37 -5.23
C HIS A 56 -8.09 -19.75 -5.14
N HIS A 57 -6.75 -19.79 -5.21
CA HIS A 57 -6.01 -21.05 -5.16
C HIS A 57 -6.08 -21.71 -3.78
N VAL A 58 -6.07 -20.92 -2.69
CA VAL A 58 -6.29 -21.45 -1.35
C VAL A 58 -7.68 -22.10 -1.24
N GLY A 59 -8.73 -21.42 -1.75
CA GLY A 59 -10.09 -21.95 -1.77
C GLY A 59 -10.22 -23.26 -2.57
N LEU A 60 -9.58 -23.32 -3.74
CA LEU A 60 -9.53 -24.52 -4.56
C LEU A 60 -8.87 -25.70 -3.84
N VAL A 61 -7.70 -25.47 -3.22
CA VAL A 61 -7.01 -26.50 -2.44
C VAL A 61 -7.86 -26.97 -1.28
N VAL A 62 -8.47 -26.06 -0.51
CA VAL A 62 -9.34 -26.40 0.61
C VAL A 62 -10.47 -27.34 0.17
N GLU A 63 -11.11 -27.06 -0.98
CA GLU A 63 -12.16 -27.92 -1.52
C GLU A 63 -11.61 -29.29 -1.97
N GLN A 64 -10.43 -29.33 -2.61
CA GLN A 64 -9.76 -30.59 -2.92
C GLN A 64 -9.48 -31.42 -1.65
N LEU A 65 -9.00 -30.79 -0.58
CA LEU A 65 -8.71 -31.49 0.69
C LEU A 65 -9.98 -32.04 1.33
N ARG A 66 -11.10 -31.29 1.27
CA ARG A 66 -12.41 -31.76 1.74
C ARG A 66 -12.86 -33.01 1.01
N CYS A 67 -12.73 -33.05 -0.32
CA CYS A 67 -13.09 -34.22 -1.13
C CYS A 67 -12.15 -35.42 -0.89
N ILE A 68 -10.84 -35.21 -0.77
CA ILE A 68 -9.85 -36.29 -0.62
C ILE A 68 -9.97 -36.98 0.75
N THR A 69 -10.24 -36.20 1.81
CA THR A 69 -10.18 -36.70 3.19
C THR A 69 -11.51 -37.27 3.70
N ASN A 70 -12.63 -37.08 2.99
CA ASN A 70 -13.98 -37.47 3.43
C ASN A 70 -14.26 -37.10 4.91
N GLY A 71 -13.83 -35.90 5.32
CA GLY A 71 -14.03 -35.38 6.68
C GLY A 71 -12.80 -35.42 7.59
N GLN A 72 -11.72 -36.15 7.25
CA GLN A 72 -10.49 -36.12 8.07
C GLN A 72 -9.74 -34.78 8.01
N SER A 73 -10.11 -33.86 7.10
CA SER A 73 -9.55 -32.51 7.04
C SER A 73 -9.81 -31.66 8.29
N THR A 74 -10.69 -32.09 9.20
CA THR A 74 -10.94 -31.42 10.49
C THR A 74 -10.21 -32.07 11.66
N ASP A 75 -9.48 -33.17 11.45
CA ASP A 75 -8.65 -33.80 12.47
C ASP A 75 -7.32 -33.04 12.65
N ALA A 76 -7.14 -32.45 13.83
CA ALA A 76 -5.94 -31.68 14.17
C ALA A 76 -4.68 -32.55 14.24
N GLU A 77 -4.78 -33.81 14.68
CA GLU A 77 -3.62 -34.71 14.72
C GLU A 77 -3.19 -35.14 13.32
N PHE A 78 -4.15 -35.38 12.43
CA PHE A 78 -3.88 -35.64 11.02
C PHE A 78 -3.13 -34.47 10.37
N LEU A 79 -3.59 -33.24 10.57
CA LEU A 79 -2.94 -32.06 9.99
C LEU A 79 -1.56 -31.76 10.60
N LEU A 80 -1.30 -32.15 11.84
CA LEU A 80 0.04 -32.08 12.42
C LEU A 80 1.02 -33.01 11.67
N ARG A 81 0.58 -34.22 11.30
CA ARG A 81 1.38 -35.15 10.48
C ARG A 81 1.54 -34.67 9.04
N VAL A 82 0.51 -34.04 8.46
CA VAL A 82 0.61 -33.36 7.16
C VAL A 82 1.65 -32.25 7.22
N LYS A 83 1.65 -31.40 8.26
CA LYS A 83 2.65 -30.33 8.44
C LYS A 83 4.06 -30.90 8.49
N GLU A 84 4.28 -32.01 9.19
CA GLU A 84 5.60 -32.67 9.23
C GLU A 84 6.04 -33.13 7.83
N HIS A 85 5.13 -33.75 7.06
CA HIS A 85 5.40 -34.11 5.67
C HIS A 85 5.70 -32.88 4.80
N TYR A 86 4.90 -31.82 4.91
CA TYR A 86 5.09 -30.56 4.20
C TYR A 86 6.45 -29.93 4.54
N THR A 87 6.81 -29.88 5.83
CA THR A 87 8.08 -29.34 6.34
C THR A 87 9.27 -30.05 5.70
N ARG A 88 9.20 -31.37 5.48
CA ARG A 88 10.26 -32.16 4.83
C ARG A 88 10.39 -31.92 3.32
N LEU A 89 9.38 -31.33 2.68
CA LEU A 89 9.42 -30.97 1.25
C LEU A 89 10.07 -29.59 1.02
N LEU A 90 10.13 -28.74 2.04
CA LEU A 90 10.63 -27.37 1.93
C LEU A 90 12.14 -27.18 1.74
N PRO A 91 13.05 -28.06 2.21
CA PRO A 91 14.48 -27.81 2.13
C PRO A 91 15.02 -27.61 0.71
N ASP A 92 14.46 -28.25 -0.31
CA ASP A 92 14.91 -28.08 -1.70
C ASP A 92 14.03 -27.12 -2.50
N TYR A 93 13.01 -26.55 -1.85
CA TYR A 93 12.00 -25.74 -2.51
C TYR A 93 12.39 -24.24 -2.45
N PRO A 94 12.62 -23.56 -3.60
CA PRO A 94 13.21 -22.21 -3.59
C PRO A 94 12.40 -21.14 -2.87
N ARG A 95 11.07 -21.20 -2.95
CA ARG A 95 10.12 -20.21 -2.39
C ARG A 95 9.46 -20.74 -1.12
N PHE A 96 10.23 -21.41 -0.27
CA PHE A 96 9.71 -22.10 0.91
C PHE A 96 8.95 -21.16 1.85
N GLU A 97 9.35 -19.89 1.93
CA GLU A 97 8.78 -18.89 2.82
C GLU A 97 7.33 -18.57 2.48
N ILE A 98 7.00 -18.50 1.19
CA ILE A 98 5.63 -18.28 0.73
C ILE A 98 4.84 -19.59 0.73
N ALA A 99 5.50 -20.73 0.49
CA ALA A 99 4.89 -22.05 0.63
C ALA A 99 4.36 -22.27 2.06
N GLU A 100 5.13 -21.87 3.09
CA GLU A 100 4.68 -21.86 4.48
C GLU A 100 3.45 -20.95 4.71
N SER A 101 3.43 -19.73 4.14
CA SER A 101 2.26 -18.85 4.19
C SER A 101 1.03 -19.46 3.51
N PHE A 102 1.22 -20.16 2.38
CA PHE A 102 0.16 -20.85 1.66
C PHE A 102 -0.42 -21.98 2.51
N PHE A 103 0.44 -22.80 3.13
CA PHE A 103 0.03 -23.80 4.11
C PHE A 103 -0.79 -23.17 5.25
N ASN A 104 -0.30 -22.07 5.84
CA ASN A 104 -1.00 -21.37 6.92
C ASN A 104 -2.40 -20.91 6.48
N SER A 105 -2.52 -20.43 5.25
CA SER A 105 -3.80 -19.95 4.71
C SER A 105 -4.80 -21.08 4.51
N VAL A 106 -4.33 -22.23 4.03
CA VAL A 106 -5.15 -23.46 3.92
C VAL A 106 -5.57 -23.93 5.31
N TYR A 107 -4.65 -24.02 6.27
CA TYR A 107 -4.95 -24.39 7.65
C TYR A 107 -6.03 -23.48 8.26
N CYS A 108 -5.86 -22.16 8.12
CA CYS A 108 -6.81 -21.17 8.63
C CYS A 108 -8.20 -21.33 8.01
N ARG A 109 -8.31 -21.60 6.70
CA ARG A 109 -9.60 -21.87 6.06
C ARG A 109 -10.27 -23.16 6.54
N LEU A 110 -9.49 -24.20 6.85
CA LEU A 110 -10.02 -25.47 7.37
C LEU A 110 -10.54 -25.35 8.80
N PHE A 111 -9.91 -24.52 9.63
CA PHE A 111 -10.25 -24.34 11.06
C PHE A 111 -10.89 -22.99 11.40
N ASP A 112 -11.46 -22.28 10.42
CA ASP A 112 -12.13 -20.97 10.62
C ASP A 112 -11.25 -19.95 11.38
N HIS A 113 -9.95 -19.91 11.08
CA HIS A 113 -8.97 -19.07 11.77
C HIS A 113 -8.93 -19.29 13.30
N ARG A 114 -9.22 -20.50 13.79
CA ARG A 114 -9.12 -20.86 15.21
C ARG A 114 -8.03 -21.89 15.48
N SER A 115 -7.60 -21.96 16.74
CA SER A 115 -6.59 -22.92 17.21
C SER A 115 -5.26 -22.82 16.44
N LEU A 116 -4.76 -21.59 16.27
CA LEU A 116 -3.47 -21.31 15.65
C LEU A 116 -2.37 -21.44 16.70
N THR A 117 -1.61 -22.52 16.68
CA THR A 117 -0.45 -22.71 17.57
C THR A 117 0.80 -23.00 16.75
N PRO A 118 2.01 -22.66 17.24
CA PRO A 118 3.26 -22.86 16.50
C PRO A 118 3.50 -24.32 16.06
N GLU A 119 2.94 -25.28 16.78
CA GLU A 119 3.03 -26.70 16.46
C GLU A 119 2.17 -27.06 15.24
N ARG A 120 0.98 -26.45 15.10
CA ARG A 120 -0.02 -26.83 14.09
C ARG A 120 0.20 -26.18 12.71
N LEU A 121 0.84 -25.03 12.66
CA LEU A 121 1.09 -24.27 11.42
C LEU A 121 2.41 -23.49 11.51
N PHE A 122 2.82 -22.80 10.44
CA PHE A 122 4.10 -22.08 10.36
C PHE A 122 3.97 -20.63 10.83
N ILE A 123 3.61 -20.41 12.10
CA ILE A 123 3.63 -19.06 12.69
C ILE A 123 5.03 -18.46 12.55
N PHE A 124 6.06 -19.25 12.85
CA PHE A 124 7.46 -18.97 12.51
C PHE A 124 7.93 -19.91 11.39
N SER A 125 8.99 -19.51 10.69
CA SER A 125 9.54 -20.34 9.61
C SER A 125 10.24 -21.58 10.15
N SER A 126 10.13 -22.68 9.42
CA SER A 126 10.82 -23.94 9.71
C SER A 126 12.27 -23.97 9.21
N GLN A 127 12.65 -23.02 8.36
CA GLN A 127 13.93 -23.02 7.65
C GLN A 127 14.90 -21.95 8.20
N PRO A 128 16.22 -22.18 8.09
CA PRO A 128 17.22 -21.19 8.50
C PRO A 128 17.28 -19.99 7.53
N GLU A 129 17.51 -18.80 8.05
CA GLU A 129 17.52 -17.53 7.29
C GLU A 129 18.56 -17.46 6.16
N ARG A 130 19.66 -18.24 6.22
CA ARG A 130 20.83 -18.07 5.34
C ARG A 130 20.62 -18.46 3.86
N ARG A 131 19.45 -18.99 3.48
CA ARG A 131 19.23 -19.57 2.14
C ARG A 131 19.27 -18.57 0.98
N PHE A 132 19.18 -17.28 1.23
CA PHE A 132 19.05 -16.28 0.17
C PHE A 132 20.38 -15.76 -0.42
N ARG A 133 21.54 -16.25 0.05
CA ARG A 133 22.85 -15.69 -0.33
C ARG A 133 23.39 -16.15 -1.68
N THR A 134 22.97 -17.30 -2.20
CA THR A 134 23.39 -17.77 -3.53
C THR A 134 22.17 -17.80 -4.44
N ILE A 135 22.12 -16.87 -5.38
CA ILE A 135 20.97 -16.70 -6.27
C ILE A 135 21.26 -17.44 -7.57
N PRO A 136 20.42 -18.40 -8.00
CA PRO A 136 20.70 -19.20 -9.21
C PRO A 136 20.80 -18.37 -10.49
N ARG A 137 20.18 -17.19 -10.52
CA ARG A 137 20.23 -16.23 -11.62
C ARG A 137 20.45 -14.82 -11.04
N PRO A 138 21.43 -14.05 -11.53
CA PRO A 138 21.59 -12.67 -11.09
C PRO A 138 20.30 -11.88 -11.31
N LEU A 139 19.85 -11.15 -10.29
CA LEU A 139 18.64 -10.33 -10.38
C LEU A 139 18.92 -8.90 -10.89
N ALA A 140 20.18 -8.53 -10.97
CA ALA A 140 20.67 -7.21 -11.35
C ALA A 140 21.98 -7.35 -12.13
N LYS A 141 22.35 -6.29 -12.85
CA LYS A 141 23.55 -6.20 -13.68
C LYS A 141 24.35 -4.96 -13.30
N ASP A 142 25.66 -5.13 -13.18
CA ASP A 142 26.59 -4.04 -12.91
C ASP A 142 26.97 -3.31 -14.21
N PHE A 143 27.07 -1.98 -14.12
CA PHE A 143 27.44 -1.08 -15.21
C PHE A 143 28.49 -0.09 -14.72
N TYR A 144 29.69 -0.14 -15.31
CA TYR A 144 30.82 0.71 -14.96
C TYR A 144 31.02 1.82 -16.00
N PRO A 145 31.32 3.08 -15.59
CA PRO A 145 31.44 4.22 -16.49
C PRO A 145 32.79 4.29 -17.21
N GLU A 146 33.32 3.16 -17.69
CA GLU A 146 34.64 3.07 -18.36
C GLU A 146 34.76 4.00 -19.59
N HIS A 147 33.65 4.22 -20.28
CA HIS A 147 33.55 5.07 -21.48
C HIS A 147 32.73 6.35 -21.19
N GLY A 148 32.63 6.73 -19.92
CA GLY A 148 31.81 7.86 -19.46
C GLY A 148 30.34 7.50 -19.18
N TRP A 149 29.69 8.36 -18.42
CA TRP A 149 28.31 8.17 -17.97
C TRP A 149 27.26 8.23 -19.09
N GLU A 150 27.50 9.02 -20.13
CA GLU A 150 26.59 9.10 -21.29
C GLU A 150 26.50 7.74 -22.00
N ALA A 151 27.64 7.11 -22.30
CA ALA A 151 27.68 5.79 -22.93
C ALA A 151 27.08 4.70 -22.02
N LEU A 152 27.33 4.79 -20.71
CA LEU A 152 26.74 3.90 -19.71
C LEU A 152 25.20 3.99 -19.73
N LEU A 153 24.64 5.19 -19.62
CA LEU A 153 23.19 5.39 -19.58
C LEU A 153 22.54 5.06 -20.93
N MET A 154 23.21 5.37 -22.05
CA MET A 154 22.76 4.92 -23.38
C MET A 154 22.60 3.40 -23.41
N ARG A 155 23.58 2.64 -22.88
CA ARG A 155 23.50 1.18 -22.80
C ARG A 155 22.39 0.72 -21.86
N VAL A 156 22.28 1.29 -20.65
CA VAL A 156 21.22 0.94 -19.69
C VAL A 156 19.83 1.12 -20.31
N LEU A 157 19.56 2.25 -20.96
CA LEU A 157 18.27 2.53 -21.59
C LEU A 157 18.01 1.71 -22.86
N SER A 158 19.07 1.24 -23.53
CA SER A 158 18.95 0.40 -24.73
C SER A 158 18.82 -1.08 -24.40
N ASP A 159 19.30 -1.52 -23.23
CA ASP A 159 19.12 -2.87 -22.69
C ASP A 159 17.67 -3.09 -22.18
N LEU A 160 16.85 -2.04 -22.05
CA LEU A 160 15.46 -2.16 -21.59
C LEU A 160 14.57 -2.88 -22.62
N PRO A 161 13.64 -3.74 -22.17
CA PRO A 161 12.81 -4.53 -23.08
C PRO A 161 11.67 -3.73 -23.74
N LEU A 162 11.50 -2.45 -23.39
CA LEU A 162 10.38 -1.61 -23.87
C LEU A 162 10.49 -1.35 -25.37
N ARG A 163 9.41 -1.64 -26.10
CA ARG A 163 9.34 -1.63 -27.58
C ARG A 163 8.77 -0.34 -28.17
N LEU A 164 8.90 0.78 -27.45
CA LEU A 164 8.40 2.09 -27.86
C LEU A 164 9.56 3.04 -28.19
N PRO A 165 9.33 4.02 -29.09
CA PRO A 165 10.31 5.06 -29.36
C PRO A 165 10.49 5.97 -28.13
N TRP A 166 11.68 6.57 -28.02
CA TRP A 166 11.97 7.58 -27.00
C TRP A 166 11.72 8.97 -27.59
N GLN A 167 11.01 9.84 -26.87
CA GLN A 167 10.77 11.23 -27.30
C GLN A 167 12.10 11.96 -27.53
N ASN A 168 13.00 11.90 -26.53
CA ASN A 168 14.36 12.41 -26.67
C ASN A 168 15.29 11.73 -25.66
N LYS A 169 15.90 10.60 -26.08
CA LYS A 169 16.77 9.80 -25.22
C LYS A 169 17.99 10.57 -24.70
N SER A 170 18.65 11.35 -25.56
CA SER A 170 19.85 12.11 -25.19
C SER A 170 19.55 13.23 -24.18
N ARG A 171 18.41 13.91 -24.32
CA ARG A 171 17.95 14.90 -23.33
C ARG A 171 17.81 14.28 -21.94
N ASP A 172 17.12 13.14 -21.85
CA ASP A 172 16.84 12.49 -20.57
C ASP A 172 18.14 11.98 -19.92
N ILE A 173 19.09 11.49 -20.71
CA ILE A 173 20.43 11.11 -20.24
C ILE A 173 21.18 12.32 -19.68
N ASN A 174 21.15 13.46 -20.38
CA ASN A 174 21.78 14.69 -19.89
C ASN A 174 21.16 15.19 -18.58
N TYR A 175 19.84 15.07 -18.41
CA TYR A 175 19.17 15.38 -17.14
C TYR A 175 19.64 14.47 -15.99
N ILE A 176 19.80 13.17 -16.25
CA ILE A 176 20.32 12.24 -15.23
C ILE A 176 21.77 12.58 -14.87
N ILE A 177 22.64 12.82 -15.86
CA ILE A 177 24.04 13.16 -15.61
C ILE A 177 24.13 14.47 -14.81
N ARG A 178 23.31 15.46 -15.15
CA ARG A 178 23.24 16.72 -14.42
C ARG A 178 22.85 16.51 -12.96
N HIS A 179 21.77 15.76 -12.72
CA HIS A 179 21.32 15.42 -11.36
C HIS A 179 22.39 14.68 -10.55
N LEU A 180 23.04 13.67 -11.16
CA LEU A 180 24.11 12.91 -10.53
C LEU A 180 25.34 13.78 -10.21
N THR A 181 25.71 14.68 -11.12
CA THR A 181 26.83 15.60 -10.93
C THR A 181 26.54 16.61 -9.82
N GLU A 182 25.32 17.16 -9.79
CA GLU A 182 24.84 18.05 -8.72
C GLU A 182 24.78 17.34 -7.35
N THR A 183 24.49 16.03 -7.33
CA THR A 183 24.38 15.23 -6.10
C THR A 183 25.74 14.78 -5.54
N LEU A 184 26.66 14.30 -6.39
CA LEU A 184 27.90 13.66 -5.96
C LEU A 184 29.15 14.52 -6.17
N GLY A 185 29.10 15.48 -7.09
CA GLY A 185 30.28 16.13 -7.66
C GLY A 185 30.96 15.24 -8.73
N PRO A 186 31.71 15.84 -9.68
CA PRO A 186 32.29 15.12 -10.81
C PRO A 186 33.31 14.05 -10.42
N GLU A 187 34.11 14.29 -9.38
CA GLU A 187 35.15 13.36 -8.89
C GLU A 187 34.52 12.06 -8.36
N ASN A 188 33.62 12.15 -7.37
CA ASN A 188 32.93 10.99 -6.82
C ASN A 188 32.08 10.28 -7.87
N LEU A 189 31.46 11.01 -8.80
CA LEU A 189 30.67 10.43 -9.88
C LEU A 189 31.52 9.55 -10.79
N SER A 190 32.77 9.94 -11.06
CA SER A 190 33.69 9.16 -11.92
C SER A 190 34.12 7.81 -11.30
N GLU A 191 34.14 7.71 -9.96
CA GLU A 191 34.45 6.48 -9.22
C GLU A 191 33.20 5.65 -8.89
N SER A 192 32.01 6.17 -9.17
CA SER A 192 30.74 5.51 -8.89
C SER A 192 30.31 4.60 -10.05
N HIS A 193 29.50 3.58 -9.77
CA HIS A 193 28.92 2.70 -10.78
C HIS A 193 27.48 2.33 -10.44
N LEU A 194 26.76 1.72 -11.39
CA LEU A 194 25.37 1.30 -11.18
C LEU A 194 25.26 -0.22 -11.07
N GLN A 195 24.38 -0.70 -10.21
CA GLN A 195 23.83 -2.05 -10.25
C GLN A 195 22.32 -1.95 -10.45
N VAL A 196 21.84 -2.27 -11.65
CA VAL A 196 20.43 -2.07 -12.05
C VAL A 196 19.70 -3.40 -12.05
N ALA A 197 18.50 -3.44 -11.46
CA ALA A 197 17.64 -4.62 -11.50
C ALA A 197 17.30 -5.00 -12.95
N ASN A 198 17.31 -6.30 -13.25
CA ASN A 198 17.04 -6.79 -14.61
C ASN A 198 15.58 -6.59 -15.04
N GLU A 199 14.67 -6.47 -14.07
CA GLU A 199 13.23 -6.34 -14.28
C GLU A 199 12.75 -4.94 -13.87
N LEU A 200 11.89 -4.34 -14.70
CA LEU A 200 11.24 -3.08 -14.37
C LEU A 200 10.11 -3.30 -13.36
N PHE A 201 9.87 -2.28 -12.53
CA PHE A 201 8.81 -2.27 -11.53
C PHE A 201 7.63 -1.46 -12.06
N TYR A 202 6.57 -2.13 -12.51
CA TYR A 202 5.42 -1.46 -13.13
C TYR A 202 4.39 -1.03 -12.08
N ARG A 203 3.89 0.21 -12.19
CA ARG A 203 2.76 0.71 -11.40
C ARG A 203 2.02 1.81 -12.15
N ASN A 204 0.72 1.63 -12.33
CA ASN A 204 -0.14 2.56 -13.06
C ASN A 204 0.48 2.93 -14.42
N LYS A 205 0.68 4.23 -14.66
CA LYS A 205 1.25 4.79 -15.89
C LYS A 205 2.79 4.81 -15.97
N ALA A 206 3.48 4.14 -15.06
CA ALA A 206 4.94 4.21 -14.98
C ALA A 206 5.59 2.83 -14.94
N ALA A 207 6.68 2.69 -15.70
CA ALA A 207 7.63 1.59 -15.61
C ALA A 207 8.89 2.09 -14.89
N TRP A 208 9.20 1.55 -13.72
CA TRP A 208 10.30 2.03 -12.89
C TRP A 208 11.55 1.19 -13.08
N LEU A 209 12.64 1.84 -13.49
CA LEU A 209 13.97 1.27 -13.38
C LEU A 209 14.46 1.49 -11.95
N VAL A 210 14.85 0.39 -11.30
CA VAL A 210 15.32 0.37 -9.91
C VAL A 210 16.76 -0.12 -9.92
N GLY A 211 17.66 0.68 -9.36
CA GLY A 211 19.07 0.35 -9.24
C GLY A 211 19.68 0.85 -7.95
N LYS A 212 20.94 0.47 -7.76
CA LYS A 212 21.86 0.96 -6.74
C LYS A 212 22.89 1.84 -7.43
N LEU A 213 23.08 3.05 -6.92
CA LEU A 213 24.21 3.91 -7.24
C LEU A 213 25.28 3.66 -6.18
N ILE A 214 26.32 2.94 -6.56
CA ILE A 214 27.41 2.55 -5.66
C ILE A 214 28.51 3.60 -5.80
N THR A 215 28.74 4.35 -4.73
CA THR A 215 29.71 5.46 -4.68
C THR A 215 30.84 5.13 -3.70
N PRO A 216 31.94 5.90 -3.70
CA PRO A 216 32.98 5.76 -2.68
C PRO A 216 32.47 5.95 -1.24
N SER A 217 31.38 6.72 -1.04
CA SER A 217 30.80 6.99 0.28
C SER A 217 29.75 5.96 0.72
N GLY A 218 29.30 5.09 -0.18
CA GLY A 218 28.34 4.03 0.11
C GLY A 218 27.36 3.77 -1.03
N THR A 219 26.30 3.03 -0.73
CA THR A 219 25.27 2.68 -1.73
C THR A 219 24.05 3.59 -1.55
N LEU A 220 23.65 4.26 -2.63
CA LEU A 220 22.45 5.08 -2.71
C LEU A 220 21.39 4.42 -3.62
N PRO A 221 20.09 4.70 -3.42
CA PRO A 221 19.08 4.35 -4.41
C PRO A 221 19.35 5.03 -5.76
N PHE A 222 18.94 4.41 -6.85
CA PHE A 222 18.90 5.02 -8.17
C PHE A 222 17.61 4.62 -8.86
N LEU A 223 16.60 5.50 -8.84
CA LEU A 223 15.27 5.20 -9.37
C LEU A 223 14.95 6.14 -10.52
N LEU A 224 14.57 5.56 -11.66
CA LEU A 224 14.14 6.29 -12.85
C LEU A 224 12.70 5.87 -13.23
N PRO A 225 11.68 6.71 -13.00
CA PRO A 225 10.34 6.48 -13.52
C PRO A 225 10.28 6.79 -15.02
N ILE A 226 9.98 5.77 -15.81
CA ILE A 226 9.73 5.88 -17.25
C ILE A 226 8.23 6.07 -17.44
N HIS A 227 7.87 7.19 -18.05
CA HIS A 227 6.50 7.55 -18.41
C HIS A 227 6.32 7.53 -19.93
N GLN A 228 5.07 7.61 -20.36
CA GLN A 228 4.68 7.70 -21.75
C GLN A 228 4.06 9.08 -22.02
N THR A 229 4.40 9.71 -23.14
CA THR A 229 3.72 10.91 -23.63
C THR A 229 2.32 10.55 -24.14
N ASP A 230 1.46 11.55 -24.35
CA ASP A 230 0.14 11.32 -24.95
C ASP A 230 0.24 10.70 -26.37
N ASP A 231 1.35 10.93 -27.08
CA ASP A 231 1.64 10.37 -28.41
C ASP A 231 2.28 8.97 -28.36
N GLY A 232 2.50 8.40 -27.17
CA GLY A 232 3.01 7.04 -27.02
C GLY A 232 4.53 6.91 -26.93
N GLU A 233 5.28 8.01 -26.79
CA GLU A 233 6.73 8.03 -26.71
C GLU A 233 7.24 7.93 -25.26
N LEU A 234 8.39 7.30 -25.06
CA LEU A 234 9.00 7.13 -23.74
C LEU A 234 9.82 8.37 -23.34
N PHE A 235 9.74 8.72 -22.05
CA PHE A 235 10.65 9.66 -21.42
C PHE A 235 10.88 9.31 -19.94
N ILE A 236 11.99 9.79 -19.38
CA ILE A 236 12.32 9.68 -17.96
C ILE A 236 11.89 10.97 -17.26
N ASP A 237 11.04 10.87 -16.25
CA ASP A 237 10.47 12.07 -15.62
C ASP A 237 11.39 12.69 -14.54
N THR A 238 12.24 11.89 -13.89
CA THR A 238 13.19 12.35 -12.86
C THR A 238 14.28 11.28 -12.57
N CYS A 239 15.25 11.61 -11.71
CA CYS A 239 16.18 10.68 -11.10
C CYS A 239 16.15 10.86 -9.58
N LEU A 240 15.85 9.80 -8.85
CA LEU A 240 15.77 9.84 -7.38
C LEU A 240 16.94 9.07 -6.78
N THR A 241 17.74 9.78 -5.98
CA THR A 241 18.99 9.26 -5.39
C THR A 241 19.00 9.22 -3.87
N THR A 242 17.86 9.55 -3.23
CA THR A 242 17.75 9.57 -1.76
C THR A 242 16.91 8.42 -1.21
N THR A 243 17.27 7.93 -0.02
CA THR A 243 16.52 6.89 0.69
C THR A 243 15.13 7.36 1.13
N ALA A 244 14.96 8.67 1.39
CA ALA A 244 13.66 9.27 1.69
C ALA A 244 12.70 9.18 0.49
N GLU A 245 13.17 9.55 -0.70
CA GLU A 245 12.38 9.47 -1.94
C GLU A 245 12.10 8.02 -2.31
N ALA A 246 13.09 7.14 -2.23
CA ALA A 246 12.89 5.69 -2.42
C ALA A 246 11.84 5.13 -1.44
N SER A 247 11.90 5.50 -0.16
CA SER A 247 10.91 5.07 0.83
C SER A 247 9.47 5.53 0.51
N ILE A 248 9.30 6.68 -0.14
CA ILE A 248 7.99 7.20 -0.60
C ILE A 248 7.52 6.46 -1.86
N VAL A 249 8.43 6.19 -2.81
CA VAL A 249 8.15 5.43 -4.03
C VAL A 249 7.69 4.02 -3.69
N PHE A 250 8.33 3.38 -2.71
CA PHE A 250 7.95 2.09 -2.11
C PHE A 250 7.06 2.28 -0.86
N GLY A 251 6.28 3.36 -0.83
CA GLY A 251 5.41 3.72 0.28
C GLY A 251 4.24 2.76 0.48
N PHE A 252 3.88 2.49 1.74
CA PHE A 252 2.75 1.61 2.09
C PHE A 252 1.40 2.14 1.60
N ALA A 253 1.27 3.43 1.31
CA ALA A 253 0.04 4.04 0.82
C ALA A 253 -0.14 3.91 -0.71
N ARG A 254 0.78 3.24 -1.41
CA ARG A 254 0.73 3.05 -2.86
C ARG A 254 0.33 1.62 -3.21
N SER A 255 -0.29 1.49 -4.36
CA SER A 255 -0.48 0.21 -5.04
C SER A 255 0.85 -0.54 -5.17
N TYR A 256 0.77 -1.86 -5.07
CA TYR A 256 1.95 -2.72 -5.15
C TYR A 256 2.61 -2.59 -6.51
N PHE A 257 3.92 -2.80 -6.58
CA PHE A 257 4.59 -2.96 -7.86
C PHE A 257 4.24 -4.30 -8.48
N MET A 258 4.09 -4.30 -9.80
CA MET A 258 4.17 -5.49 -10.64
C MET A 258 5.61 -5.63 -11.11
N VAL A 259 6.37 -6.50 -10.44
CA VAL A 259 7.75 -6.84 -10.79
C VAL A 259 7.87 -8.35 -10.92
N TYR A 260 8.43 -8.81 -12.04
CA TYR A 260 8.57 -10.24 -12.30
C TYR A 260 9.69 -10.81 -11.41
N ALA A 261 9.33 -11.58 -10.38
CA ALA A 261 10.27 -12.05 -9.37
C ALA A 261 10.15 -13.57 -9.18
N PRO A 262 10.90 -14.39 -9.95
CA PRO A 262 10.87 -15.86 -9.79
C PRO A 262 11.24 -16.37 -8.39
N LEU A 263 12.09 -15.60 -7.68
CA LEU A 263 12.51 -15.82 -6.31
C LEU A 263 12.37 -14.50 -5.52
N PRO A 264 11.21 -14.23 -4.91
CA PRO A 264 10.90 -12.93 -4.31
C PRO A 264 11.78 -12.61 -3.11
N ALA A 265 12.17 -13.60 -2.31
CA ALA A 265 13.06 -13.39 -1.16
C ALA A 265 14.43 -12.81 -1.53
N ALA A 266 15.00 -13.23 -2.68
CA ALA A 266 16.25 -12.68 -3.18
C ALA A 266 16.11 -11.21 -3.62
N LEU A 267 14.96 -10.86 -4.21
CA LEU A 267 14.65 -9.47 -4.55
C LEU A 267 14.45 -8.61 -3.30
N VAL A 268 13.75 -9.13 -2.29
CA VAL A 268 13.56 -8.45 -1.00
C VAL A 268 14.91 -8.16 -0.35
N GLU A 269 15.82 -9.14 -0.29
CA GLU A 269 17.15 -8.95 0.28
C GLU A 269 17.95 -7.88 -0.47
N TRP A 270 17.91 -7.90 -1.81
CA TRP A 270 18.59 -6.89 -2.62
C TRP A 270 18.03 -5.47 -2.41
N LEU A 271 16.71 -5.35 -2.24
CA LEU A 271 16.03 -4.08 -1.98
C LEU A 271 16.35 -3.47 -0.60
N ARG A 272 16.74 -4.27 0.40
CA ARG A 272 17.02 -3.78 1.76
C ARG A 272 18.06 -2.65 1.79
N GLU A 273 19.07 -2.74 0.92
CA GLU A 273 20.16 -1.75 0.88
C GLU A 273 19.68 -0.37 0.43
N ILE A 274 18.69 -0.31 -0.48
CA ILE A 274 18.11 0.96 -0.95
C ILE A 274 16.87 1.38 -0.14
N LEU A 275 16.31 0.47 0.65
CA LEU A 275 15.13 0.69 1.49
C LEU A 275 15.40 0.29 2.96
N PRO A 276 16.42 0.86 3.62
CA PRO A 276 16.86 0.40 4.95
C PRO A 276 15.83 0.59 6.07
N GLY A 277 14.87 1.51 5.88
CA GLY A 277 13.81 1.78 6.86
C GLY A 277 12.57 0.88 6.75
N LYS A 278 12.52 -0.03 5.76
CA LYS A 278 11.38 -0.91 5.54
C LYS A 278 11.60 -2.25 6.22
N THR A 279 10.57 -2.72 6.92
CA THR A 279 10.53 -4.08 7.47
C THR A 279 10.42 -5.13 6.36
N THR A 280 10.64 -6.40 6.70
CA THR A 280 10.53 -7.52 5.74
C THR A 280 9.11 -7.60 5.18
N ALA A 281 8.08 -7.44 6.03
CA ALA A 281 6.69 -7.42 5.59
C ALA A 281 6.41 -6.28 4.59
N GLU A 282 6.94 -5.07 4.85
CA GLU A 282 6.75 -3.93 3.95
C GLU A 282 7.41 -4.14 2.58
N LEU A 283 8.59 -4.76 2.54
CA LEU A 283 9.28 -5.08 1.29
C LEU A 283 8.51 -6.10 0.45
N TYR A 284 8.00 -7.18 1.07
CA TYR A 284 7.14 -8.14 0.39
C TYR A 284 5.84 -7.51 -0.10
N MET A 285 5.27 -6.59 0.68
CA MET A 285 4.08 -5.85 0.29
C MET A 285 4.36 -5.01 -0.96
N ALA A 286 5.50 -4.32 -1.01
CA ALA A 286 5.85 -3.46 -2.12
C ALA A 286 5.98 -4.22 -3.45
N ILE A 287 6.42 -5.48 -3.45
CA ILE A 287 6.51 -6.33 -4.66
C ILE A 287 5.21 -7.11 -4.97
N GLY A 288 4.17 -6.92 -4.16
CA GLY A 288 2.82 -7.50 -4.37
C GLY A 288 2.55 -8.83 -3.68
N CYS A 289 3.48 -9.35 -2.87
CA CYS A 289 3.29 -10.57 -2.08
C CYS A 289 2.48 -10.30 -0.79
N GLN A 290 1.31 -9.67 -0.92
CA GLN A 290 0.54 -9.12 0.20
C GLN A 290 0.13 -10.14 1.29
N LYS A 291 -0.19 -11.37 0.90
CA LYS A 291 -0.60 -12.44 1.84
C LYS A 291 0.58 -13.01 2.61
N HIS A 292 1.76 -13.08 1.98
CA HIS A 292 2.99 -13.42 2.69
C HIS A 292 3.43 -12.28 3.62
N ALA A 293 3.28 -11.02 3.17
CA ALA A 293 3.49 -9.86 4.02
C ALA A 293 2.59 -9.86 5.28
N LYS A 294 1.38 -10.45 5.23
CA LYS A 294 0.54 -10.66 6.43
C LYS A 294 1.20 -11.62 7.43
N THR A 295 1.85 -12.69 6.94
CA THR A 295 2.57 -13.66 7.79
C THR A 295 3.77 -12.98 8.46
N GLU A 296 4.60 -12.28 7.68
CA GLU A 296 5.75 -11.54 8.20
C GLU A 296 5.32 -10.41 9.14
N SER A 297 4.24 -9.69 8.81
CA SER A 297 3.67 -8.66 9.68
C SER A 297 3.28 -9.22 11.06
N TYR A 298 2.72 -10.42 11.10
CA TYR A 298 2.34 -11.08 12.35
C TYR A 298 3.58 -11.54 13.13
N ARG A 299 4.61 -12.05 12.45
CA ARG A 299 5.91 -12.39 13.07
C ARG A 299 6.58 -11.16 13.69
N GLU A 300 6.65 -10.05 12.96
CA GLU A 300 7.17 -8.77 13.44
C GLU A 300 6.41 -8.26 14.68
N TYR A 301 5.08 -8.38 14.67
CA TYR A 301 4.23 -8.07 15.83
C TYR A 301 4.57 -8.94 17.05
N LEU A 302 4.71 -10.26 16.88
CA LEU A 302 5.04 -11.17 17.98
C LEU A 302 6.42 -10.86 18.58
N VAL A 303 7.40 -10.55 17.73
CA VAL A 303 8.74 -10.12 18.18
C VAL A 303 8.65 -8.84 19.00
N TYR A 304 7.88 -7.84 18.54
CA TYR A 304 7.67 -6.60 19.29
C TYR A 304 7.01 -6.87 20.65
N LEU A 305 5.94 -7.66 20.66
CA LEU A 305 5.17 -7.96 21.86
C LEU A 305 6.02 -8.67 22.93
N GLN A 306 6.91 -9.58 22.51
CA GLN A 306 7.83 -10.26 23.43
C GLN A 306 8.92 -9.35 24.02
N GLY A 307 9.31 -8.30 23.29
CA GLY A 307 10.36 -7.37 23.70
C GLY A 307 9.88 -6.14 24.47
N CYS A 308 8.57 -5.88 24.51
CA CYS A 308 8.00 -4.71 25.17
C CYS A 308 7.28 -5.08 26.48
N ASN A 309 7.30 -4.17 27.45
CA ASN A 309 6.49 -4.26 28.67
C ASN A 309 5.28 -3.30 28.62
N GLU A 310 4.88 -2.92 27.41
CA GLU A 310 3.80 -1.98 27.18
C GLU A 310 2.45 -2.71 27.12
N GLN A 311 1.36 -1.98 27.36
CA GLN A 311 0.01 -2.48 27.17
C GLN A 311 -0.66 -1.80 25.98
N PHE A 312 -1.61 -2.49 25.36
CA PHE A 312 -2.48 -1.92 24.33
C PHE A 312 -3.31 -0.77 24.92
N ILE A 313 -3.32 0.34 24.20
CA ILE A 313 -4.06 1.56 24.53
C ILE A 313 -4.89 2.01 23.33
N GLU A 314 -5.95 2.79 23.58
CA GLU A 314 -6.65 3.50 22.51
C GLU A 314 -5.65 4.37 21.72
N ALA A 315 -5.77 4.37 20.39
CA ALA A 315 -4.87 5.16 19.57
C ALA A 315 -5.09 6.67 19.82
N PRO A 316 -4.03 7.48 19.91
CA PRO A 316 -4.17 8.92 20.12
C PRO A 316 -4.87 9.56 18.91
N GLY A 317 -5.85 10.42 19.16
CA GLY A 317 -6.66 11.04 18.12
C GLY A 317 -8.09 11.33 18.58
N ILE A 318 -8.93 11.78 17.65
CA ILE A 318 -10.37 11.87 17.88
C ILE A 318 -10.95 10.45 17.80
N ARG A 319 -11.76 10.06 18.79
CA ARG A 319 -12.40 8.75 18.83
C ARG A 319 -13.33 8.56 17.62
N GLY A 320 -13.18 7.43 16.93
CA GLY A 320 -14.00 7.07 15.77
C GLY A 320 -15.46 6.77 16.14
N MET A 321 -16.38 7.16 15.28
CA MET A 321 -17.82 6.89 15.44
C MET A 321 -18.24 5.52 14.90
N VAL A 322 -17.42 4.93 14.01
CA VAL A 322 -17.64 3.63 13.36
C VAL A 322 -16.59 2.60 13.78
N MET A 323 -15.35 3.05 14.00
CA MET A 323 -14.21 2.19 14.33
C MET A 323 -13.73 2.42 15.77
N LEU A 324 -13.41 1.33 16.47
CA LEU A 324 -12.58 1.33 17.68
C LEU A 324 -11.13 1.06 17.26
N VAL A 325 -10.20 1.95 17.63
CA VAL A 325 -8.81 1.89 17.18
C VAL A 325 -7.85 1.87 18.36
N PHE A 326 -6.93 0.90 18.37
CA PHE A 326 -5.94 0.74 19.44
C PHE A 326 -4.54 0.42 18.90
N THR A 327 -3.52 0.56 19.74
CA THR A 327 -2.11 0.31 19.38
C THR A 327 -1.27 0.00 20.62
N LEU A 328 -0.02 -0.41 20.41
CA LEU A 328 1.01 -0.40 21.46
C LEU A 328 1.80 0.92 21.34
N PRO A 329 2.18 1.58 22.45
CA PRO A 329 2.82 2.89 22.46
C PRO A 329 4.01 3.06 21.50
N GLY A 330 4.92 2.09 21.41
CA GLY A 330 6.07 2.12 20.48
C GLY A 330 5.86 1.37 19.16
N PHE A 331 4.69 0.77 18.93
CA PHE A 331 4.43 -0.03 17.73
C PHE A 331 3.99 0.85 16.56
N ASP A 332 4.39 0.48 15.35
CA ASP A 332 4.22 1.29 14.14
C ASP A 332 2.95 0.96 13.36
N ARG A 333 2.01 0.22 13.96
CA ARG A 333 0.72 -0.16 13.40
C ARG A 333 -0.42 0.04 14.40
N VAL A 334 -1.61 0.30 13.87
CA VAL A 334 -2.86 0.38 14.63
C VAL A 334 -3.76 -0.80 14.28
N PHE A 335 -4.61 -1.17 15.24
CA PHE A 335 -5.62 -2.21 15.11
C PHE A 335 -6.98 -1.53 15.06
N LYS A 336 -7.76 -1.74 14.00
CA LYS A 336 -9.07 -1.14 13.79
C LYS A 336 -10.15 -2.21 13.84
N VAL A 337 -11.11 -2.08 14.74
CA VAL A 337 -12.26 -2.98 14.92
C VAL A 337 -13.53 -2.20 14.60
N ILE A 338 -14.40 -2.76 13.77
CA ILE A 338 -15.72 -2.16 13.51
C ILE A 338 -16.55 -2.27 14.79
N LYS A 339 -17.12 -1.16 15.27
CA LYS A 339 -17.99 -1.15 16.46
C LYS A 339 -19.25 -1.99 16.26
N ASP A 340 -19.89 -2.43 17.33
CA ASP A 340 -21.16 -3.16 17.28
C ASP A 340 -22.32 -2.24 16.92
N ARG A 341 -22.30 -1.02 17.47
CA ARG A 341 -23.26 0.04 17.19
C ARG A 341 -22.53 1.31 16.80
N PHE A 342 -22.94 1.92 15.69
CA PHE A 342 -22.41 3.19 15.26
C PHE A 342 -23.15 4.34 15.95
N ALA A 343 -22.56 5.53 15.87
CA ALA A 343 -23.25 6.73 16.31
C ALA A 343 -24.61 6.89 15.60
N PRO A 344 -25.65 7.43 16.25
CA PRO A 344 -27.01 7.54 15.69
C PRO A 344 -27.08 8.26 14.33
N GLN A 345 -26.16 9.19 14.09
CA GLN A 345 -26.07 9.95 12.84
C GLN A 345 -25.45 9.17 11.66
N LYS A 346 -24.87 7.98 11.90
CA LYS A 346 -24.22 7.16 10.88
C LYS A 346 -25.17 6.04 10.42
N GLU A 347 -25.93 6.30 9.36
CA GLU A 347 -26.86 5.34 8.78
C GLU A 347 -26.16 4.39 7.79
N MET A 348 -25.30 3.51 8.31
CA MET A 348 -24.59 2.52 7.50
C MET A 348 -24.45 1.18 8.23
N SER A 349 -24.21 0.11 7.47
CA SER A 349 -24.03 -1.24 8.02
C SER A 349 -22.55 -1.60 8.19
N ALA A 350 -22.23 -2.52 9.09
CA ALA A 350 -20.89 -3.08 9.19
C ALA A 350 -20.42 -3.76 7.89
N ALA A 351 -21.34 -4.29 7.08
CA ALA A 351 -21.04 -4.84 5.76
C ALA A 351 -20.61 -3.77 4.76
N HIS A 352 -21.22 -2.57 4.80
CA HIS A 352 -20.79 -1.43 4.01
C HIS A 352 -19.35 -1.02 4.35
N VAL A 353 -19.04 -0.87 5.65
CA VAL A 353 -17.67 -0.55 6.10
C VAL A 353 -16.66 -1.59 5.59
N ARG A 354 -16.98 -2.89 5.66
CA ARG A 354 -16.11 -3.95 5.10
C ARG A 354 -15.92 -3.82 3.59
N ALA A 355 -16.99 -3.52 2.85
CA ALA A 355 -16.93 -3.32 1.42
C ALA A 355 -16.03 -2.12 1.07
N CYS A 356 -16.06 -1.03 1.85
CA CYS A 356 -15.18 0.12 1.65
C CYS A 356 -13.71 -0.22 1.87
N TYR A 357 -13.38 -0.98 2.92
CA TYR A 357 -12.00 -1.45 3.14
C TYR A 357 -11.52 -2.35 1.99
N GLN A 358 -12.39 -3.22 1.47
CA GLN A 358 -12.07 -4.07 0.33
C GLN A 358 -11.90 -3.26 -0.96
N LEU A 359 -12.75 -2.25 -1.18
CA LEU A 359 -12.63 -1.29 -2.29
C LEU A 359 -11.25 -0.65 -2.26
N VAL A 360 -10.85 -0.06 -1.13
CA VAL A 360 -9.53 0.58 -0.98
C VAL A 360 -8.38 -0.40 -1.25
N LYS A 361 -8.52 -1.65 -0.81
CA LYS A 361 -7.51 -2.70 -1.02
C LYS A 361 -7.27 -3.00 -2.50
N GLU A 362 -8.33 -3.02 -3.28
CA GLU A 362 -8.35 -3.35 -4.71
C GLU A 362 -8.20 -2.13 -5.62
N HIS A 363 -8.32 -0.92 -5.07
CA HIS A 363 -8.21 0.32 -5.80
C HIS A 363 -6.76 0.76 -5.98
N ASP A 364 -6.50 1.60 -6.98
CA ASP A 364 -5.25 2.36 -6.99
C ASP A 364 -5.22 3.34 -5.82
N ARG A 365 -4.34 3.08 -4.85
CA ARG A 365 -4.28 3.86 -3.60
C ARG A 365 -3.56 5.20 -3.76
N VAL A 366 -2.95 5.46 -4.92
CA VAL A 366 -2.29 6.72 -5.34
C VAL A 366 -1.28 7.33 -4.36
N GLY A 367 -0.85 6.58 -3.33
CA GLY A 367 -0.03 7.13 -2.26
C GLY A 367 -0.82 7.93 -1.22
N ARG A 368 -2.17 7.85 -1.23
CA ARG A 368 -3.07 8.63 -0.38
C ARG A 368 -4.07 7.79 0.41
N MET A 369 -4.13 6.48 0.22
CA MET A 369 -4.88 5.55 1.09
C MET A 369 -3.93 4.50 1.66
N ALA A 370 -3.97 4.27 2.97
CA ALA A 370 -3.10 3.30 3.62
C ALA A 370 -3.49 1.85 3.24
N ASP A 371 -2.49 0.96 3.12
CA ASP A 371 -2.79 -0.46 2.94
C ASP A 371 -3.34 -1.06 4.24
N THR A 372 -4.32 -1.95 4.12
CA THR A 372 -4.93 -2.64 5.25
C THR A 372 -4.69 -4.13 5.18
N GLN A 373 -4.49 -4.77 6.33
CA GLN A 373 -4.44 -6.22 6.45
C GLN A 373 -5.60 -6.68 7.32
N GLU A 374 -6.56 -7.37 6.72
CA GLU A 374 -7.69 -7.96 7.44
C GLU A 374 -7.25 -9.21 8.21
N PHE A 375 -7.64 -9.31 9.48
CA PHE A 375 -7.45 -10.47 10.35
C PHE A 375 -8.79 -10.92 10.93
N GLU A 376 -8.93 -12.24 11.05
CA GLU A 376 -10.07 -12.88 11.68
C GLU A 376 -9.59 -13.65 12.91
N ASN A 377 -10.41 -13.65 13.97
CA ASN A 377 -10.16 -14.35 15.22
C ASN A 377 -8.76 -14.07 15.82
N PHE A 378 -8.41 -12.79 15.91
CA PHE A 378 -7.12 -12.33 16.44
C PHE A 378 -7.05 -12.51 17.96
N VAL A 379 -6.03 -13.23 18.43
CA VAL A 379 -5.85 -13.56 19.85
C VAL A 379 -5.02 -12.48 20.55
N LEU A 380 -5.52 -11.98 21.68
CA LEU A 380 -4.80 -11.09 22.59
C LEU A 380 -4.79 -11.69 24.00
N GLU A 381 -3.67 -11.58 24.71
CA GLU A 381 -3.61 -11.93 26.13
C GLU A 381 -4.16 -10.77 26.97
N LYS A 382 -5.05 -11.06 27.92
CA LYS A 382 -5.70 -10.04 28.76
C LYS A 382 -4.68 -9.17 29.51
N ARG A 383 -3.55 -9.76 29.95
CA ARG A 383 -2.46 -9.05 30.63
C ARG A 383 -1.84 -7.92 29.80
N HIS A 384 -1.91 -8.00 28.48
CA HIS A 384 -1.38 -6.97 27.58
C HIS A 384 -2.38 -5.85 27.29
N ILE A 385 -3.63 -5.95 27.73
CA ILE A 385 -4.66 -4.95 27.42
C ILE A 385 -4.79 -4.00 28.62
N SER A 386 -4.64 -2.70 28.39
CA SER A 386 -4.87 -1.73 29.47
C SER A 386 -6.31 -1.81 29.96
N PRO A 387 -6.57 -1.59 31.27
CA PRO A 387 -7.94 -1.65 31.81
C PRO A 387 -8.92 -0.73 31.05
N ALA A 388 -8.47 0.48 30.70
CA ALA A 388 -9.27 1.45 29.95
C ALA A 388 -9.65 0.95 28.55
N LEU A 389 -8.72 0.30 27.84
CA LEU A 389 -9.01 -0.28 26.53
C LEU A 389 -9.91 -1.52 26.65
N MET A 390 -9.73 -2.35 27.68
CA MET A 390 -10.59 -3.51 27.92
C MET A 390 -12.04 -3.10 28.15
N GLU A 391 -12.27 -2.07 28.98
CA GLU A 391 -13.61 -1.50 29.19
C GLU A 391 -14.22 -1.02 27.86
N LEU A 392 -13.47 -0.26 27.08
CA LEU A 392 -13.93 0.25 25.78
C LEU A 392 -14.25 -0.87 24.78
N LEU A 393 -13.41 -1.91 24.73
CA LEU A 393 -13.60 -3.09 23.88
C LEU A 393 -14.90 -3.83 24.23
N LEU A 394 -15.15 -4.06 25.52
CA LEU A 394 -16.38 -4.73 25.99
C LEU A 394 -17.62 -3.84 25.84
N GLN A 395 -17.47 -2.51 25.88
CA GLN A 395 -18.57 -1.57 25.69
C GLN A 395 -18.98 -1.47 24.21
N GLU A 396 -18.01 -1.36 23.29
CA GLU A 396 -18.26 -0.96 21.91
C GLU A 396 -18.10 -2.11 20.89
N ALA A 397 -17.51 -3.24 21.28
CA ALA A 397 -17.20 -4.37 20.41
C ALA A 397 -17.43 -5.74 21.08
N ALA A 398 -18.30 -5.82 22.10
CA ALA A 398 -18.65 -7.05 22.82
C ALA A 398 -19.08 -8.20 21.90
N GLU A 399 -19.89 -7.96 20.86
CA GLU A 399 -20.36 -9.00 19.93
C GLU A 399 -19.22 -9.63 19.11
N LYS A 400 -18.07 -8.94 19.05
CA LYS A 400 -16.87 -9.36 18.33
C LYS A 400 -15.80 -9.94 19.25
N ILE A 401 -16.01 -9.96 20.56
CA ILE A 401 -15.04 -10.47 21.52
C ILE A 401 -15.51 -11.80 22.10
N THR A 402 -14.65 -12.81 22.03
CA THR A 402 -14.86 -14.09 22.72
C THR A 402 -13.84 -14.25 23.82
N ASP A 403 -14.30 -14.50 25.04
CA ASP A 403 -13.45 -14.77 26.20
C ASP A 403 -12.92 -16.21 26.16
N LEU A 404 -11.60 -16.37 26.34
CA LEU A 404 -10.89 -17.66 26.41
C LEU A 404 -10.03 -17.74 27.68
N GLY A 405 -10.52 -17.28 28.82
CA GLY A 405 -9.79 -17.32 30.09
C GLY A 405 -8.79 -16.18 30.19
N GLU A 406 -7.49 -16.46 30.05
CA GLU A 406 -6.43 -15.44 30.09
C GLU A 406 -6.27 -14.69 28.74
N GLN A 407 -7.04 -15.09 27.74
CA GLN A 407 -7.01 -14.53 26.40
C GLN A 407 -8.39 -14.04 25.98
N ILE A 408 -8.42 -13.14 25.02
CA ILE A 408 -9.61 -12.78 24.26
C ILE A 408 -9.35 -13.00 22.77
N VAL A 409 -10.42 -13.24 22.03
CA VAL A 409 -10.40 -13.33 20.57
C VAL A 409 -11.24 -12.20 20.00
N ILE A 410 -10.62 -11.36 19.17
CA ILE A 410 -11.32 -10.35 18.37
C ILE A 410 -11.67 -10.99 17.03
N ARG A 411 -12.98 -11.16 16.78
CA ARG A 411 -13.52 -11.87 15.62
C ARG A 411 -13.05 -11.29 14.29
N HIS A 412 -12.94 -9.97 14.21
CA HIS A 412 -12.55 -9.26 12.98
C HIS A 412 -11.84 -7.95 13.31
N LEU A 413 -10.71 -7.71 12.65
CA LEU A 413 -9.98 -6.45 12.75
C LEU A 413 -9.15 -6.18 11.49
N TYR A 414 -8.72 -4.92 11.33
CA TYR A 414 -7.72 -4.52 10.36
C TYR A 414 -6.45 -4.06 11.07
N ILE A 415 -5.30 -4.45 10.55
CA ILE A 415 -4.02 -3.85 10.90
C ILE A 415 -3.64 -2.86 9.81
N GLU A 416 -3.29 -1.63 10.20
CA GLU A 416 -2.91 -0.55 9.29
C GLU A 416 -1.67 0.18 9.84
N ARG A 417 -0.90 0.83 8.96
CA ARG A 417 0.27 1.61 9.40
C ARG A 417 -0.16 2.75 10.32
N ARG A 418 0.53 2.89 11.46
CA ARG A 418 0.32 4.01 12.37
C ARG A 418 0.93 5.28 11.79
N MET A 419 0.16 6.35 11.86
CA MET A 419 0.55 7.69 11.47
C MET A 419 0.17 8.67 12.59
N VAL A 420 0.69 9.89 12.55
CA VAL A 420 0.21 10.96 13.43
C VAL A 420 -1.05 11.54 12.80
N PRO A 421 -2.22 11.53 13.45
CA PRO A 421 -3.42 12.17 12.92
C PRO A 421 -3.15 13.63 12.55
N LEU A 422 -3.61 14.07 11.37
CA LEU A 422 -3.29 15.39 10.81
C LEU A 422 -3.83 16.51 11.71
N ASN A 423 -4.98 16.32 12.36
CA ASN A 423 -5.47 17.28 13.35
C ASN A 423 -4.51 17.47 14.53
N ILE A 424 -3.80 16.42 14.97
CA ILE A 424 -2.77 16.52 16.01
C ILE A 424 -1.50 17.17 15.45
N TRP A 425 -1.12 16.81 14.22
CA TRP A 425 0.07 17.36 13.57
C TRP A 425 -0.01 18.88 13.38
N LEU A 426 -1.16 19.39 12.95
CA LEU A 426 -1.39 20.83 12.73
C LEU A 426 -1.32 21.66 14.01
N GLU A 427 -1.53 21.05 15.18
CA GLU A 427 -1.31 21.70 16.48
C GLU A 427 0.18 21.73 16.90
N GLN A 428 1.02 20.90 16.27
CA GLN A 428 2.43 20.74 16.63
C GLN A 428 3.39 21.52 15.72
N VAL A 429 2.96 21.88 14.51
CA VAL A 429 3.81 22.51 13.49
C VAL A 429 3.42 23.94 13.21
N GLU A 430 4.41 24.75 12.85
CA GLU A 430 4.26 26.17 12.54
C GLU A 430 5.08 26.52 11.29
N GLY A 431 4.84 27.71 10.72
CA GLY A 431 5.64 28.25 9.61
C GLY A 431 5.68 27.36 8.37
N GLN A 432 6.89 27.06 7.86
CA GLN A 432 7.05 26.28 6.63
C GLN A 432 6.50 24.85 6.76
N GLN A 433 6.61 24.22 7.93
CA GLN A 433 6.09 22.86 8.13
C GLN A 433 4.57 22.82 8.09
N LEU A 434 3.91 23.86 8.61
CA LEU A 434 2.45 24.02 8.49
C LEU A 434 2.04 24.19 7.03
N ARG A 435 2.74 25.05 6.29
CA ARG A 435 2.52 25.24 4.85
C ARG A 435 2.66 23.94 4.07
N ASP A 436 3.73 23.19 4.29
CA ASP A 436 3.99 21.90 3.63
C ASP A 436 2.87 20.88 3.95
N ALA A 437 2.37 20.87 5.19
CA ALA A 437 1.30 19.95 5.60
C ALA A 437 -0.04 20.29 4.94
N ILE A 438 -0.39 21.58 4.86
CA ILE A 438 -1.61 22.04 4.17
C ILE A 438 -1.51 21.80 2.66
N GLU A 439 -0.35 22.06 2.05
CA GLU A 439 -0.08 21.73 0.64
C GLU A 439 -0.30 20.24 0.36
N GLU A 440 0.27 19.37 1.20
CA GLU A 440 0.13 17.92 1.05
C GLU A 440 -1.30 17.42 1.29
N TYR A 441 -2.06 18.05 2.19
CA TYR A 441 -3.46 17.71 2.43
C TYR A 441 -4.35 18.06 1.24
N GLY A 442 -4.26 19.27 0.69
CA GLY A 442 -5.02 19.59 -0.51
C GLY A 442 -4.59 18.74 -1.71
N ASN A 443 -3.29 18.46 -1.86
CA ASN A 443 -2.80 17.51 -2.86
C ASN A 443 -3.35 16.08 -2.65
N ALA A 444 -3.54 15.65 -1.41
CA ALA A 444 -4.15 14.35 -1.12
C ALA A 444 -5.58 14.28 -1.64
N ILE A 445 -6.40 15.32 -1.39
CA ILE A 445 -7.78 15.38 -1.87
C ILE A 445 -7.82 15.34 -3.40
N ARG A 446 -7.00 16.14 -4.07
CA ARG A 446 -6.94 16.18 -5.55
C ARG A 446 -6.61 14.81 -6.13
N GLN A 447 -5.62 14.14 -5.55
CA GLN A 447 -5.14 12.85 -6.05
C GLN A 447 -6.15 11.74 -5.80
N LEU A 448 -6.85 11.74 -4.66
CA LEU A 448 -7.98 10.83 -4.42
C LEU A 448 -9.10 11.09 -5.43
N ALA A 449 -9.52 12.34 -5.58
CA ALA A 449 -10.59 12.74 -6.51
C ALA A 449 -10.25 12.36 -7.96
N ALA A 450 -9.03 12.63 -8.42
CA ALA A 450 -8.56 12.25 -9.75
C ALA A 450 -8.46 10.73 -9.95
N ALA A 451 -8.31 9.97 -8.86
CA ALA A 451 -8.38 8.51 -8.84
C ALA A 451 -9.80 7.97 -8.70
N ASN A 452 -10.84 8.78 -8.97
CA ASN A 452 -12.24 8.40 -8.80
C ASN A 452 -12.66 8.10 -7.36
N ILE A 453 -11.93 8.57 -6.35
CA ILE A 453 -12.26 8.39 -4.94
C ILE A 453 -12.71 9.72 -4.33
N PHE A 454 -13.95 9.77 -3.86
CA PHE A 454 -14.43 10.86 -3.01
C PHE A 454 -14.29 10.46 -1.54
N PRO A 455 -13.56 11.22 -0.70
CA PRO A 455 -13.28 10.82 0.68
C PRO A 455 -14.49 10.81 1.63
N GLY A 456 -15.57 11.54 1.33
CA GLY A 456 -16.65 11.74 2.29
C GLY A 456 -16.27 12.77 3.36
N ASP A 457 -16.07 12.36 4.62
CA ASP A 457 -15.62 13.23 5.71
C ASP A 457 -14.15 13.63 5.54
N MET A 458 -13.95 14.81 4.93
CA MET A 458 -12.64 15.40 4.66
C MET A 458 -12.00 16.09 5.88
N LEU A 459 -12.56 15.99 7.10
CA LEU A 459 -11.93 16.62 8.26
C LEU A 459 -10.51 16.08 8.53
N PHE A 460 -9.64 16.95 9.06
CA PHE A 460 -8.23 16.62 9.33
C PHE A 460 -8.05 15.37 10.24
N LYS A 461 -9.01 15.06 11.10
CA LYS A 461 -9.01 13.88 11.98
C LYS A 461 -9.02 12.54 11.23
N ASN A 462 -9.36 12.52 9.94
CA ASN A 462 -9.46 11.31 9.11
C ASN A 462 -8.22 11.09 8.21
N PHE A 463 -7.21 11.96 8.35
CA PHE A 463 -5.95 11.90 7.63
C PHE A 463 -4.80 11.72 8.60
N GLY A 464 -3.74 11.05 8.15
CA GLY A 464 -2.52 10.80 8.90
C GLY A 464 -1.28 11.32 8.20
N VAL A 465 -0.30 11.74 8.99
CA VAL A 465 1.01 12.22 8.55
C VAL A 465 2.04 11.11 8.75
N THR A 466 2.73 10.78 7.66
CA THR A 466 3.82 9.79 7.64
C THR A 466 5.12 10.37 8.18
N ARG A 467 6.11 9.51 8.45
CA ARG A 467 7.48 9.92 8.84
C ARG A 467 8.15 10.90 7.86
N HIS A 468 7.72 10.89 6.59
CA HIS A 468 8.25 11.76 5.53
C HIS A 468 7.35 12.99 5.26
N GLY A 469 6.44 13.32 6.19
CA GLY A 469 5.55 14.49 6.07
C GLY A 469 4.40 14.34 5.07
N ARG A 470 4.24 13.17 4.45
CA ARG A 470 3.12 12.95 3.51
C ARG A 470 1.80 12.75 4.23
N VAL A 471 0.73 13.30 3.66
CA VAL A 471 -0.66 13.15 4.14
C VAL A 471 -1.34 11.96 3.44
N VAL A 472 -2.00 11.10 4.22
CA VAL A 472 -2.66 9.86 3.80
C VAL A 472 -4.01 9.72 4.50
N PHE A 473 -5.06 9.46 3.74
CA PHE A 473 -6.43 9.20 4.22
C PHE A 473 -6.55 7.80 4.83
N TYR A 474 -7.32 7.67 5.92
CA TYR A 474 -7.47 6.39 6.63
C TYR A 474 -8.87 6.06 7.15
N ASP A 475 -9.88 6.93 6.98
CA ASP A 475 -11.25 6.65 7.43
C ASP A 475 -12.15 6.35 6.22
N TYR A 476 -12.42 5.07 5.98
CA TYR A 476 -13.01 4.64 4.70
C TYR A 476 -14.52 4.44 4.76
N ASP A 477 -15.19 4.70 5.89
CA ASP A 477 -16.61 4.39 6.06
C ASP A 477 -17.54 5.25 5.17
N GLU A 478 -17.11 6.45 4.78
CA GLU A 478 -17.85 7.37 3.88
C GLU A 478 -17.24 7.49 2.48
N ILE A 479 -16.31 6.59 2.14
CA ILE A 479 -15.70 6.60 0.81
C ILE A 479 -16.75 6.21 -0.24
N CYS A 480 -16.80 6.93 -1.35
CA CYS A 480 -17.57 6.55 -2.53
C CYS A 480 -16.82 6.89 -3.80
N TYR A 481 -17.30 6.40 -4.94
CA TYR A 481 -16.70 6.79 -6.20
C TYR A 481 -17.11 8.21 -6.56
N MET A 482 -16.18 8.99 -7.09
CA MET A 482 -16.48 10.33 -7.60
C MET A 482 -17.64 10.31 -8.61
N THR A 483 -17.75 9.26 -9.42
CA THR A 483 -18.84 9.08 -10.40
C THR A 483 -20.25 8.96 -9.80
N GLU A 484 -20.37 8.63 -8.51
CA GLU A 484 -21.63 8.47 -7.78
C GLU A 484 -22.11 9.76 -7.11
N VAL A 485 -21.23 10.78 -7.03
CA VAL A 485 -21.50 12.05 -6.34
C VAL A 485 -22.13 13.07 -7.27
N ASN A 486 -23.10 13.83 -6.77
CA ASN A 486 -23.69 14.96 -7.48
C ASN A 486 -23.15 16.29 -6.94
N PHE A 487 -22.18 16.88 -7.64
CA PHE A 487 -21.58 18.17 -7.25
C PHE A 487 -22.49 19.34 -7.63
N ARG A 488 -22.91 20.11 -6.63
CA ARG A 488 -23.84 21.24 -6.75
C ARG A 488 -23.24 22.51 -6.19
N ASP A 489 -23.56 23.63 -6.84
CA ASP A 489 -23.32 24.97 -6.31
C ASP A 489 -24.40 25.30 -5.29
N ILE A 490 -24.08 26.06 -4.25
CA ILE A 490 -25.08 26.52 -3.29
C ILE A 490 -25.96 27.57 -4.00
N PRO A 491 -27.29 27.37 -4.08
CA PRO A 491 -28.16 28.34 -4.72
C PRO A 491 -28.07 29.71 -4.04
N PRO A 492 -27.96 30.82 -4.78
CA PRO A 492 -27.95 32.15 -4.18
C PRO A 492 -29.27 32.40 -3.42
N PRO A 493 -29.24 33.09 -2.27
CA PRO A 493 -30.43 33.37 -1.49
C PRO A 493 -31.47 34.10 -2.36
N ARG A 494 -32.74 33.67 -2.30
CA ARG A 494 -33.79 34.25 -3.14
C ARG A 494 -34.16 35.65 -2.65
N TYR A 495 -34.08 35.84 -1.34
CA TYR A 495 -34.37 37.06 -0.62
C TYR A 495 -33.34 37.28 0.50
N PRO A 496 -33.15 38.51 1.00
CA PRO A 496 -32.21 38.80 2.08
C PRO A 496 -32.44 37.97 3.36
N GLU A 497 -33.70 37.56 3.63
CA GLU A 497 -34.04 36.72 4.78
C GLU A 497 -33.46 35.30 4.70
N ASP A 498 -33.28 34.75 3.48
CA ASP A 498 -32.70 33.41 3.27
C ASP A 498 -31.23 33.35 3.74
N GLU A 499 -30.51 34.48 3.83
CA GLU A 499 -29.13 34.55 4.34
C GLU A 499 -29.04 34.21 5.84
N LEU A 500 -30.16 34.34 6.57
CA LEU A 500 -30.25 34.10 8.02
C LEU A 500 -30.95 32.78 8.35
N ALA A 501 -31.37 32.00 7.34
CA ALA A 501 -32.07 30.74 7.54
C ALA A 501 -31.13 29.69 8.16
N SER A 502 -31.60 28.99 9.20
CA SER A 502 -30.86 27.90 9.84
C SER A 502 -30.90 26.58 9.06
N GLU A 503 -31.85 26.45 8.13
CA GLU A 503 -32.05 25.27 7.30
C GLU A 503 -31.99 25.69 5.82
N PRO A 504 -31.40 24.86 4.93
CA PRO A 504 -31.38 25.16 3.51
C PRO A 504 -32.80 25.21 2.96
N TRP A 505 -33.17 26.30 2.30
CA TRP A 505 -34.49 26.47 1.66
C TRP A 505 -34.64 25.64 0.36
N TYR A 506 -33.55 25.05 -0.11
CA TYR A 506 -33.48 24.20 -1.29
C TYR A 506 -33.39 22.72 -0.90
N SER A 507 -33.92 21.84 -1.76
CA SER A 507 -33.87 20.40 -1.54
C SER A 507 -32.45 19.86 -1.72
N VAL A 508 -32.03 19.01 -0.77
CA VAL A 508 -30.76 18.26 -0.80
C VAL A 508 -31.09 16.77 -0.88
N SER A 509 -30.57 16.09 -1.92
CA SER A 509 -30.71 14.64 -2.08
C SER A 509 -29.51 13.89 -1.49
N PRO A 510 -29.65 12.62 -1.08
CA PRO A 510 -28.49 11.79 -0.76
C PRO A 510 -27.50 11.73 -1.93
N GLY A 511 -26.23 12.00 -1.66
CA GLY A 511 -25.16 12.08 -2.67
C GLY A 511 -24.92 13.47 -3.27
N ASP A 512 -25.75 14.47 -2.92
CA ASP A 512 -25.45 15.87 -3.22
C ASP A 512 -24.26 16.35 -2.36
N VAL A 513 -23.30 17.01 -2.99
CA VAL A 513 -22.12 17.60 -2.33
C VAL A 513 -21.97 19.05 -2.77
N PHE A 514 -21.78 19.94 -1.80
CA PHE A 514 -21.57 21.38 -1.99
C PHE A 514 -20.14 21.76 -1.61
N PRO A 515 -19.19 21.83 -2.56
CA PRO A 515 -17.78 22.06 -2.22
C PRO A 515 -17.50 23.38 -1.51
N GLU A 516 -18.37 24.37 -1.69
CA GLU A 516 -18.32 25.66 -1.01
C GLU A 516 -18.44 25.54 0.52
N GLU A 517 -19.20 24.54 1.02
CA GLU A 517 -19.38 24.32 2.45
C GLU A 517 -18.08 23.90 3.15
N PHE A 518 -17.16 23.26 2.43
CA PHE A 518 -15.89 22.80 3.00
C PHE A 518 -15.08 23.94 3.63
N ARG A 519 -15.24 25.16 3.12
CA ARG A 519 -14.59 26.36 3.64
C ARG A 519 -14.87 26.56 5.13
N HIS A 520 -16.07 26.23 5.61
CA HIS A 520 -16.43 26.39 7.01
C HIS A 520 -15.55 25.56 7.94
N TRP A 521 -15.29 24.29 7.59
CA TRP A 521 -14.51 23.39 8.43
C TRP A 521 -12.99 23.50 8.19
N LEU A 522 -12.58 23.65 6.92
CA LEU A 522 -11.16 23.63 6.55
C LEU A 522 -10.45 24.97 6.82
N CYS A 523 -11.19 26.09 6.81
CA CYS A 523 -10.64 27.43 7.02
C CYS A 523 -10.99 28.03 8.39
N ALA A 524 -11.46 27.23 9.35
CA ALA A 524 -11.86 27.70 10.68
C ALA A 524 -10.67 28.26 11.50
N ASP A 525 -9.50 27.63 11.41
CA ASP A 525 -8.28 28.14 12.06
C ASP A 525 -7.65 29.24 11.18
N PRO A 526 -7.44 30.46 11.73
CA PRO A 526 -6.84 31.58 10.98
C PRO A 526 -5.40 31.34 10.53
N ARG A 527 -4.69 30.33 11.08
CA ARG A 527 -3.37 29.90 10.59
C ARG A 527 -3.47 29.03 9.34
N ILE A 528 -4.57 28.30 9.18
CA ILE A 528 -4.77 27.30 8.11
C ILE A 528 -5.56 27.90 6.93
N GLY A 529 -6.65 28.61 7.21
CA GLY A 529 -7.55 29.13 6.18
C GLY A 529 -6.84 29.91 5.06
N PRO A 530 -5.97 30.90 5.39
CA PRO A 530 -5.24 31.65 4.36
C PRO A 530 -4.35 30.78 3.47
N LEU A 531 -3.66 29.77 4.05
CA LEU A 531 -2.81 28.85 3.30
C LEU A 531 -3.63 27.95 2.37
N PHE A 532 -4.80 27.52 2.82
CA PHE A 532 -5.69 26.68 2.03
C PHE A 532 -6.32 27.47 0.87
N GLU A 533 -6.75 28.72 1.09
CA GLU A 533 -7.20 29.60 0.00
C GLU A 533 -6.09 29.85 -1.03
N GLU A 534 -4.86 30.12 -0.57
CA GLU A 534 -3.72 30.40 -1.45
C GLU A 534 -3.40 29.22 -2.38
N MET A 535 -3.39 28.00 -1.86
CA MET A 535 -2.91 26.83 -2.59
C MET A 535 -4.03 25.96 -3.17
N HIS A 536 -5.24 26.05 -2.61
CA HIS A 536 -6.30 25.07 -2.84
C HIS A 536 -7.71 25.64 -2.96
N ALA A 537 -7.86 26.92 -3.30
CA ALA A 537 -9.17 27.56 -3.51
C ALA A 537 -10.10 26.81 -4.48
N ASP A 538 -9.55 26.09 -5.45
CA ASP A 538 -10.33 25.31 -6.40
C ASP A 538 -11.03 24.09 -5.79
N LEU A 539 -10.59 23.59 -4.63
CA LEU A 539 -11.33 22.55 -3.89
C LEU A 539 -12.69 23.04 -3.37
N PHE A 540 -12.92 24.35 -3.32
CA PHE A 540 -14.21 24.95 -2.99
C PHE A 540 -15.11 25.20 -4.21
N ARG A 541 -14.61 24.98 -5.43
CA ARG A 541 -15.36 25.25 -6.65
C ARG A 541 -15.98 23.98 -7.20
N THR A 542 -17.30 23.96 -7.33
CA THR A 542 -18.04 22.83 -7.90
C THR A 542 -17.54 22.43 -9.28
N ASP A 543 -17.22 23.41 -10.13
CA ASP A 543 -16.74 23.16 -11.49
C ASP A 543 -15.41 22.39 -11.56
N TYR A 544 -14.54 22.54 -10.55
CA TYR A 544 -13.32 21.76 -10.45
C TYR A 544 -13.62 20.26 -10.27
N TRP A 545 -14.52 19.94 -9.34
CA TRP A 545 -14.95 18.56 -9.07
C TRP A 545 -15.69 17.96 -10.25
N ARG A 546 -16.59 18.73 -10.89
CA ARG A 546 -17.28 18.30 -12.12
C ARG A 546 -16.30 18.03 -13.26
N ALA A 547 -15.26 18.86 -13.43
CA ALA A 547 -14.24 18.64 -14.45
C ALA A 547 -13.48 17.33 -14.22
N LEU A 548 -13.05 17.04 -12.99
CA LEU A 548 -12.42 15.76 -12.64
C LEU A 548 -13.35 14.58 -12.91
N GLN A 549 -14.61 14.69 -12.48
CA GLN A 549 -15.62 13.65 -12.67
C GLN A 549 -15.88 13.39 -14.17
N ASN A 550 -15.90 14.43 -15.00
CA ASN A 550 -16.07 14.30 -16.45
C ASN A 550 -14.88 13.59 -17.10
N ARG A 551 -13.62 13.95 -16.75
CA ARG A 551 -12.44 13.24 -17.24
C ARG A 551 -12.46 11.76 -16.88
N ILE A 552 -12.89 11.42 -15.66
CA ILE A 552 -13.04 10.03 -15.22
C ILE A 552 -14.10 9.29 -16.04
N ARG A 553 -15.26 9.92 -16.30
CA ARG A 553 -16.32 9.35 -17.14
C ARG A 553 -15.88 9.16 -18.60
N GLU A 554 -15.02 10.04 -19.09
CA GLU A 554 -14.36 9.92 -20.41
C GLU A 554 -13.29 8.81 -20.43
N GLY A 555 -13.04 8.16 -19.29
CA GLY A 555 -12.08 7.06 -19.16
C GLY A 555 -10.63 7.53 -18.99
N HIS A 556 -10.40 8.83 -18.76
CA HIS A 556 -9.05 9.34 -18.49
C HIS A 556 -8.58 8.88 -17.10
N VAL A 557 -7.32 8.44 -17.03
CA VAL A 557 -6.62 8.14 -15.78
C VAL A 557 -5.59 9.23 -15.56
N GLU A 558 -5.58 9.90 -14.42
CA GLU A 558 -4.63 11.00 -14.16
C GLU A 558 -3.23 10.48 -13.81
N ASP A 559 -2.19 11.26 -14.10
CA ASP A 559 -0.82 10.94 -13.68
C ASP A 559 -0.61 11.16 -12.17
N VAL A 560 0.05 10.21 -11.52
CA VAL A 560 0.40 10.29 -10.10
C VAL A 560 1.90 10.15 -9.91
N TYR A 561 2.55 11.26 -9.57
CA TYR A 561 3.99 11.30 -9.32
C TYR A 561 4.30 10.91 -7.87
N ALA A 562 5.27 10.01 -7.69
CA ALA A 562 5.64 9.49 -6.38
C ALA A 562 6.71 10.31 -5.65
N TYR A 563 6.85 11.58 -6.04
CA TYR A 563 7.90 12.50 -5.65
C TYR A 563 7.38 13.93 -5.84
N ARG A 564 8.09 14.90 -5.27
CA ARG A 564 7.68 16.32 -5.31
C ARG A 564 7.72 16.85 -6.74
N ARG A 565 6.75 17.69 -7.14
CA ARG A 565 6.69 18.28 -8.49
C ARG A 565 7.99 18.99 -8.90
N ARG A 566 8.66 19.64 -7.93
CA ARG A 566 9.97 20.28 -8.11
C ARG A 566 11.13 19.34 -8.42
N GLN A 567 10.95 18.02 -8.40
CA GLN A 567 12.00 17.06 -8.79
C GLN A 567 11.84 16.60 -10.24
N ARG A 568 10.72 16.94 -10.89
CA ARG A 568 10.51 16.60 -12.31
C ARG A 568 11.54 17.33 -13.15
N PHE A 569 12.19 16.61 -14.08
CA PHE A 569 13.17 17.22 -14.97
C PHE A 569 12.59 18.37 -15.80
N SER A 570 11.31 18.26 -16.20
CA SER A 570 10.59 19.33 -16.90
C SER A 570 10.41 20.61 -16.08
N VAL A 571 10.46 20.53 -14.75
CA VAL A 571 10.35 21.68 -13.84
C VAL A 571 11.73 22.19 -13.44
N LEU A 572 12.65 21.29 -13.10
CA LEU A 572 14.02 21.65 -12.68
C LEU A 572 14.85 22.24 -13.80
N TYR A 573 14.73 21.68 -15.01
CA TYR A 573 15.62 21.98 -16.13
C TYR A 573 14.86 22.53 -17.35
N GLY A 574 13.53 22.63 -17.28
CA GLY A 574 12.69 23.08 -18.39
C GLY A 574 12.88 24.55 -18.80
N GLU A 575 13.35 25.41 -17.90
CA GLU A 575 13.63 26.83 -18.21
C GLU A 575 15.02 27.06 -18.84
N MET A 576 15.82 26.01 -19.08
CA MET A 576 17.20 26.14 -19.56
C MET A 576 17.42 25.77 -21.04
N LEU A 577 16.36 25.80 -21.87
CA LEU A 577 16.48 25.79 -23.33
C LEU A 577 16.71 27.23 -23.82
N PHE A 578 17.98 27.64 -23.88
CA PHE A 578 18.44 28.70 -24.80
C PHE A 578 18.97 28.07 -26.09
#